data_AF-A1YEZ6-F1
#
_entry.id   AF-A1YEZ6-F1
#
_cell.length_a   1.000
_cell.length_b   1.000
_cell.length_c   1.000
_cell.angle_alpha   90.00
_cell.angle_beta   90.00
_cell.angle_gamma   90.00
#
_symmetry.space_group_name_H-M   'P 1'
#
loop_
_entity.id
_entity.type
_entity.pdbx_description
1 polymer ?
#
loop_
_entity_poly.entity_id
_entity_poly.type
_entity_poly.pdbx_seq_one_letter_code
_entity_poly.pdbx_strand_id
1 'polypeptide(L)'
;AAKPPDLNPETEESIPSRSSPEGPDPPVLTEVSKQDDQQPLDLEGVKRKMDQGNYTSVLEFSDDIVKIIQAAINSDGGQPEIKKANSMVKSFFIRQMERVFPWFSVKKSRFWEPNKVSS
;
A
#
# COMPACT_ATOMS: atom_id res chain seq x y z
N ALA A 1 73.36 5.09 59.03
CA ALA A 1 72.40 4.03 59.40
C ALA A 1 71.37 3.89 58.29
N ALA A 2 70.82 2.70 58.05
CA ALA A 2 69.95 2.43 56.91
C ALA A 2 68.54 2.03 57.35
N LYS A 3 67.50 2.56 56.68
CA LYS A 3 66.28 1.82 56.31
C LYS A 3 65.51 2.56 55.19
N PRO A 4 65.12 1.88 54.09
CA PRO A 4 64.19 2.41 53.06
C PRO A 4 62.72 2.19 53.52
N PRO A 5 61.70 2.85 52.94
CA PRO A 5 61.27 2.68 51.54
C PRO A 5 60.93 4.05 50.85
N ASP A 6 60.13 4.23 49.78
CA ASP A 6 59.19 3.35 49.07
C ASP A 6 58.91 3.73 47.59
N LEU A 7 58.06 2.91 46.96
CA LEU A 7 57.24 3.04 45.74
C LEU A 7 56.41 4.35 45.70
N ASN A 8 55.88 4.88 44.59
CA ASN A 8 55.80 4.48 43.17
C ASN A 8 55.55 5.76 42.33
N PRO A 9 55.94 5.86 41.04
CA PRO A 9 55.34 6.83 40.14
C PRO A 9 53.95 6.33 39.73
N GLU A 10 52.88 6.88 40.33
CA GLU A 10 51.53 6.70 39.81
C GLU A 10 51.43 7.40 38.45
N THR A 11 51.74 6.65 37.40
CA THR A 11 51.39 7.00 36.03
C THR A 11 49.89 6.83 35.93
N GLU A 12 49.17 7.87 35.51
CA GLU A 12 47.74 7.76 35.20
C GLU A 12 47.54 6.65 34.16
N GLU A 13 47.03 5.50 34.59
CA GLU A 13 46.47 4.52 33.68
C GLU A 13 45.22 5.12 33.05
N SER A 14 45.41 5.68 31.86
CA SER A 14 44.34 6.12 30.97
C SER A 14 43.36 4.98 30.76
N ILE A 15 42.25 5.01 31.51
CA ILE A 15 41.15 4.07 31.36
C ILE A 15 40.73 4.11 29.88
N PRO A 16 40.82 3.01 29.12
CA PRO A 16 40.26 2.99 27.79
C PRO A 16 38.75 3.05 27.95
N SER A 17 38.17 4.22 27.67
CA SER A 17 36.73 4.42 27.59
C SER A 17 36.16 3.32 26.71
N ARG A 18 35.51 2.35 27.34
CA ARG A 18 34.95 1.17 26.71
C ARG A 18 33.87 1.65 25.76
N SER A 19 34.25 1.83 24.50
CA SER A 19 33.35 2.13 23.40
C SER A 19 32.40 0.96 23.25
N SER A 20 31.25 1.08 23.91
CA SER A 20 30.08 0.27 23.60
C SER A 20 29.88 0.33 22.09
N PRO A 21 29.82 -0.80 21.38
CA PRO A 21 29.38 -0.75 20.00
C PRO A 21 27.97 -0.17 20.02
N GLU A 22 27.78 0.93 19.29
CA GLU A 22 26.46 1.47 18.99
C GLU A 22 25.61 0.29 18.51
N GLY A 23 24.53 -0.02 19.23
CA GLY A 23 23.64 -1.10 18.81
C GLY A 23 23.10 -0.76 17.41
N PRO A 24 22.82 -1.75 16.54
CA PRO A 24 22.15 -1.46 15.28
C PRO A 24 20.89 -0.65 15.58
N ASP A 25 20.69 0.44 14.81
CA ASP A 25 19.57 1.36 14.98
C ASP A 25 18.26 0.59 15.22
N PRO A 26 17.44 0.99 16.21
CA PRO A 26 16.12 0.38 16.37
C PRO A 26 15.39 0.49 15.03
N PRO A 27 14.70 -0.57 14.57
CA PRO A 27 14.06 -0.56 13.26
C PRO A 27 13.11 0.63 13.22
N VAL A 28 13.38 1.56 12.30
CA VAL A 28 12.54 2.74 12.08
C VAL A 28 11.12 2.23 11.94
N LEU A 29 10.24 2.61 12.87
CA LEU A 29 8.82 2.39 12.74
C LEU A 29 8.41 3.11 11.47
N THR A 30 8.29 2.36 10.37
CA THR A 30 7.91 2.90 9.06
C THR A 30 6.61 3.64 9.30
N GLU A 31 6.65 4.98 9.20
CA GLU A 31 5.47 5.77 9.45
C GLU A 31 4.36 5.21 8.57
N VAL A 32 3.27 4.79 9.20
CA VAL A 32 2.09 4.34 8.47
C VAL A 32 1.48 5.60 7.87
N SER A 33 2.03 5.99 6.72
CA SER A 33 1.51 7.03 5.86
C SER A 33 0.01 6.81 5.76
N LYS A 34 -0.74 7.81 6.21
CA LYS A 34 -2.19 7.75 6.40
C LYS A 34 -2.82 7.07 5.18
N GLN A 35 -3.35 5.87 5.38
CA GLN A 35 -3.75 5.01 4.26
C GLN A 35 -4.99 5.54 3.51
N ASP A 36 -5.60 6.62 4.00
CA ASP A 36 -6.78 7.29 3.45
C ASP A 36 -6.69 7.62 1.94
N ASP A 37 -5.49 7.92 1.43
CA ASP A 37 -5.23 8.22 0.01
C ASP A 37 -4.79 7.00 -0.82
N GLN A 38 -4.64 5.80 -0.25
CA GLN A 38 -4.23 4.63 -1.03
C GLN A 38 -5.35 4.12 -1.94
N GLN A 39 -5.05 4.08 -3.25
CA GLN A 39 -5.86 3.43 -4.27
C GLN A 39 -6.18 1.98 -3.87
N PRO A 40 -7.46 1.58 -3.70
CA PRO A 40 -7.80 0.20 -3.40
C PRO A 40 -7.44 -0.72 -4.57
N LEU A 41 -6.84 -1.88 -4.23
CA LEU A 41 -6.38 -2.91 -5.16
C LEU A 41 -7.38 -4.07 -5.33
N ASP A 42 -8.36 -4.17 -4.42
CA ASP A 42 -9.39 -5.20 -4.37
C ASP A 42 -10.70 -4.65 -3.80
N LEU A 43 -11.75 -5.47 -3.83
CA LEU A 43 -13.09 -5.08 -3.38
C LEU A 43 -13.21 -4.95 -1.85
N GLU A 44 -12.30 -5.53 -1.06
CA GLU A 44 -12.25 -5.32 0.39
C GLU A 44 -11.69 -3.94 0.71
N GLY A 45 -10.66 -3.50 -0.01
CA GLY A 45 -10.14 -2.13 0.02
C GLY A 45 -11.22 -1.11 -0.37
N VAL A 46 -11.99 -1.38 -1.43
CA VAL A 46 -13.15 -0.55 -1.81
C VAL A 46 -14.18 -0.49 -0.67
N LYS A 47 -14.54 -1.63 -0.07
CA LYS A 47 -15.45 -1.66 1.08
C LYS A 47 -14.92 -0.82 2.24
N ARG A 48 -13.63 -0.95 2.58
CA ARG A 48 -12.98 -0.21 3.67
C ARG A 48 -13.03 1.30 3.45
N LYS A 49 -12.65 1.76 2.26
CA LYS A 49 -12.71 3.17 1.85
C LYS A 49 -14.15 3.72 1.86
N MET A 50 -15.14 2.89 1.53
CA MET A 50 -16.56 3.24 1.60
C MET A 50 -17.06 3.34 3.05
N ASP A 51 -16.73 2.37 3.91
CA ASP A 51 -17.13 2.37 5.33
C ASP A 51 -16.52 3.55 6.12
N GLN A 52 -15.34 4.03 5.71
CA GLN A 52 -14.69 5.23 6.24
C GLN A 52 -15.37 6.54 5.78
N GLY A 53 -16.20 6.50 4.73
CA GLY A 53 -16.80 7.69 4.12
C GLY A 53 -15.90 8.44 3.13
N ASN A 54 -14.76 7.85 2.75
CA ASN A 54 -13.74 8.49 1.91
C ASN A 54 -14.11 8.54 0.41
N TYR A 55 -15.26 7.99 -0.01
CA TYR A 55 -15.79 8.19 -1.36
C TYR A 55 -16.67 9.43 -1.45
N THR A 56 -16.16 10.46 -2.12
CA THR A 56 -16.86 11.74 -2.29
C THR A 56 -17.74 11.77 -3.55
N SER A 57 -17.55 10.82 -4.48
CA SER A 57 -18.31 10.77 -5.73
C SER A 57 -18.52 9.35 -6.27
N VAL A 58 -19.62 9.18 -7.03
CA VAL A 58 -19.91 7.95 -7.79
C VAL A 58 -18.82 7.67 -8.84
N LEU A 59 -18.19 8.71 -9.38
CA LEU A 59 -17.10 8.58 -10.35
C LEU A 59 -15.87 7.92 -9.71
N GLU A 60 -15.47 8.38 -8.52
CA GLU A 60 -14.32 7.84 -7.79
C GLU A 60 -14.54 6.36 -7.42
N PHE A 61 -15.69 6.05 -6.80
CA PHE A 61 -16.11 4.68 -6.50
C PHE A 61 -16.15 3.78 -7.73
N SER A 62 -16.70 4.29 -8.84
CA SER A 62 -16.75 3.54 -10.10
C SER A 62 -15.37 3.31 -10.69
N ASP A 63 -14.52 4.34 -10.74
CA ASP A 63 -13.19 4.24 -11.34
C ASP A 63 -12.32 3.26 -10.54
N ASP A 64 -12.44 3.22 -9.21
CA ASP A 64 -11.75 2.27 -8.34
C ASP A 64 -12.17 0.81 -8.63
N ILE A 65 -13.47 0.52 -8.71
CA ILE A 65 -13.94 -0.83 -9.09
C ILE A 65 -13.56 -1.19 -10.53
N VAL A 66 -13.65 -0.26 -11.49
CA VAL A 66 -13.27 -0.52 -12.88
C VAL A 66 -11.80 -0.85 -13.01
N LYS A 67 -10.90 -0.15 -12.29
CA LYS A 67 -9.47 -0.47 -12.24
C LYS A 67 -9.23 -1.90 -11.75
N ILE A 68 -9.92 -2.33 -10.69
CA ILE A 68 -9.79 -3.68 -10.11
C ILE A 68 -10.25 -4.75 -11.10
N ILE A 69 -11.45 -4.60 -11.69
CA ILE A 69 -11.98 -5.54 -12.68
C ILE A 69 -11.07 -5.60 -13.92
N GLN A 70 -10.57 -4.46 -14.38
CA GLN A 70 -9.68 -4.43 -15.54
C GLN A 70 -8.29 -5.01 -15.20
N ALA A 71 -7.76 -4.80 -13.99
CA ALA A 71 -6.51 -5.44 -13.56
C ALA A 71 -6.65 -6.97 -13.57
N ALA A 72 -7.76 -7.51 -13.04
CA ALA A 72 -8.04 -8.95 -13.10
C ALA A 72 -8.11 -9.47 -14.55
N ILE A 73 -8.85 -8.80 -15.44
CA ILE A 73 -8.92 -9.13 -16.88
C ILE A 73 -7.52 -9.20 -17.51
N ASN A 74 -6.63 -8.28 -17.13
CA ASN A 74 -5.28 -8.18 -17.69
C ASN A 74 -4.32 -9.23 -17.10
N SER A 75 -4.62 -9.80 -15.93
CA SER A 75 -3.82 -10.82 -15.24
C SER A 75 -4.27 -12.27 -15.52
N ASP A 76 -5.40 -12.49 -16.19
CA ASP A 76 -6.10 -13.78 -16.37
C ASP A 76 -5.31 -14.94 -17.02
N GLY A 77 -4.08 -14.73 -17.48
CA GLY A 77 -3.24 -15.76 -18.10
C GLY A 77 -3.80 -16.41 -19.38
N GLY A 78 -4.96 -15.94 -19.86
CA GLY A 78 -5.63 -16.43 -21.05
C GLY A 78 -6.69 -17.53 -20.86
N GLN A 79 -6.89 -18.06 -19.65
CA GLN A 79 -7.82 -19.18 -19.42
C GLN A 79 -9.28 -18.84 -19.76
N PRO A 80 -10.01 -19.73 -20.46
CA PRO A 80 -11.37 -19.43 -20.95
C PRO A 80 -12.41 -19.33 -19.81
N GLU A 81 -12.24 -20.10 -18.74
CA GLU A 81 -13.11 -20.06 -17.55
C GLU A 81 -13.01 -18.70 -16.84
N ILE A 82 -11.79 -18.19 -16.67
CA ILE A 82 -11.53 -16.93 -15.97
C ILE A 82 -11.97 -15.74 -16.85
N LYS A 83 -11.69 -15.78 -18.16
CA LYS A 83 -12.24 -14.82 -19.14
C LYS A 83 -13.76 -14.72 -19.09
N LYS A 84 -14.45 -15.86 -18.95
CA LYS A 84 -15.91 -15.91 -18.79
C LYS A 84 -16.34 -15.31 -17.46
N ALA A 85 -15.68 -15.65 -16.36
CA ALA A 85 -15.95 -15.08 -15.04
C ALA A 85 -15.79 -13.54 -15.05
N ASN A 86 -14.70 -13.02 -15.59
CA ASN A 86 -14.46 -11.58 -15.70
C ASN A 86 -15.45 -10.86 -16.62
N SER A 87 -15.86 -11.50 -17.73
CA SER A 87 -16.93 -10.99 -18.58
C SER A 87 -18.28 -10.88 -17.84
N MET A 88 -18.55 -11.85 -16.95
CA MET A 88 -19.72 -11.83 -16.07
C MET A 88 -19.61 -10.74 -14.99
N VAL A 89 -18.45 -10.60 -14.33
CA VAL A 89 -18.20 -9.56 -13.32
C VAL A 89 -18.36 -8.15 -13.91
N LYS A 90 -17.75 -7.88 -15.07
CA LYS A 90 -17.94 -6.61 -15.81
C LYS A 90 -19.41 -6.33 -16.12
N SER A 91 -20.12 -7.33 -16.66
CA SER A 91 -21.55 -7.21 -16.99
C SER A 91 -22.43 -7.01 -15.77
N PHE A 92 -22.11 -7.68 -14.66
CA PHE A 92 -22.82 -7.56 -13.38
C PHE A 92 -22.63 -6.18 -12.76
N PHE A 93 -21.39 -5.70 -12.66
CA PHE A 93 -21.09 -4.36 -12.13
C PHE A 93 -21.81 -3.26 -12.92
N ILE A 94 -21.76 -3.33 -14.26
CA ILE A 94 -22.49 -2.40 -15.13
C ILE A 94 -23.99 -2.39 -14.80
N ARG A 95 -24.63 -3.56 -14.66
CA ARG A 95 -26.06 -3.66 -14.34
C ARG A 95 -26.41 -3.12 -12.95
N GLN A 96 -25.54 -3.30 -11.95
CA GLN A 96 -25.76 -2.72 -10.61
C GLN A 96 -25.65 -1.19 -10.66
N MET A 97 -24.63 -0.65 -11.34
CA MET A 97 -24.46 0.79 -11.51
C MET A 97 -25.61 1.43 -12.28
N GLU A 98 -26.07 0.81 -13.38
CA GLU A 98 -27.23 1.31 -14.14
C GLU A 98 -28.55 1.23 -13.36
N ARG A 99 -28.66 0.31 -12.39
CA ARG A 99 -29.83 0.18 -11.50
C ARG A 99 -29.84 1.24 -10.38
N VAL A 100 -28.69 1.52 -9.76
CA VAL A 100 -28.59 2.42 -8.59
C VAL A 100 -28.32 3.87 -9.01
N PHE A 101 -27.53 4.06 -10.06
CA PHE A 101 -27.12 5.35 -10.60
C PHE A 101 -27.46 5.43 -12.11
N PRO A 102 -28.76 5.42 -12.50
CA PRO A 102 -29.17 5.38 -13.90
C PRO A 102 -28.71 6.57 -14.75
N TRP A 103 -28.33 7.68 -14.11
CA TRP A 103 -27.74 8.86 -14.74
C TRP A 103 -26.21 8.75 -14.96
N PHE A 104 -25.54 7.78 -14.33
CA PHE A 104 -24.09 7.63 -14.37
C PHE A 104 -23.65 6.64 -15.48
N SER A 105 -22.86 7.13 -16.44
CA SER A 105 -22.42 6.35 -17.59
C SER A 105 -21.20 5.44 -17.28
N VAL A 106 -21.36 4.42 -16.44
CA VAL A 106 -20.31 3.44 -16.07
C VAL A 106 -19.57 2.83 -17.28
N LYS A 107 -20.28 2.62 -18.40
CA LYS A 107 -19.72 2.10 -19.67
C LYS A 107 -18.67 3.05 -20.29
N LYS A 108 -18.69 4.34 -19.94
CA LYS A 108 -17.78 5.38 -20.44
C LYS A 108 -16.55 5.62 -19.55
N SER A 109 -16.34 4.84 -18.48
CA SER A 109 -15.11 4.99 -17.68
C SER A 109 -13.87 4.73 -18.57
N ARG A 110 -12.92 5.65 -18.52
CA ARG A 110 -11.61 5.62 -19.20
C ARG A 110 -10.72 4.43 -18.81
N PHE A 111 -11.04 3.77 -17.70
CA PHE A 111 -10.25 2.64 -17.19
C PHE A 111 -10.61 1.31 -17.85
N TRP A 112 -11.77 1.21 -18.52
CA TRP A 112 -12.03 0.11 -19.44
C TRP A 112 -11.06 0.16 -20.63
N GLU A 113 -10.42 -0.95 -20.96
CA GLU A 113 -9.49 -1.05 -22.10
C GLU A 113 -9.98 -0.49 -23.44
N PRO A 114 -11.21 -0.73 -23.93
CA PRO A 114 -11.68 -0.10 -25.17
C PRO A 114 -11.78 1.45 -25.11
N ASN A 115 -11.68 2.03 -23.91
CA ASN A 115 -11.70 3.48 -23.67
C ASN A 115 -10.32 4.03 -23.22
N LYS A 116 -9.28 3.19 -23.09
CA LYS A 116 -7.93 3.64 -22.77
C LYS A 116 -7.36 4.35 -24.00
N VAL A 117 -6.93 5.60 -23.83
CA VAL A 117 -6.23 6.35 -24.87
C VAL A 117 -4.79 5.81 -24.94
N SER A 118 -4.48 5.09 -26.01
CA SER A 118 -3.08 4.89 -26.42
C SER A 118 -2.59 6.17 -27.10
N SER A 119 -1.59 6.81 -26.50
CA SER A 119 -0.83 7.92 -27.08
C SER A 119 0.44 7.43 -27.73
#